data_AF-A0A2V1BXP5-F1
#
_entry.id   AF-A0A2V1BXP5-F1
#
_cell.length_a   1.000
_cell.length_b   1.000
_cell.length_c   1.000
_cell.angle_alpha   90.00
_cell.angle_beta   90.00
_cell.angle_gamma   90.00
#
_symmetry.space_group_name_H-M   'P 1'
#
loop_
_entity.id
_entity.type
_entity.pdbx_description
1 polymer ?
#
loop_
_entity_poly.entity_id
_entity_poly.type
_entity_poly.pdbx_seq_one_letter_code
_entity_poly.pdbx_strand_id
1 'polypeptide(L)'
;MRASKFWLILAFCCALVIAATVGGAVGGSLAARKDRGSSSESAANSSSATAEGASTTPSASPSTTSTSSTSTSTSFPTASPTTFPAPSKDCQNGTTYNSLFLTGENGSPPPGAGLKFTRLCGQNADINNIGSAFVYSLDDCIEICAGINFWPGDRRCTSVVYRPEGKGKPVNCWAANETLLSGEASELHVGLLQ
;
A
#
# COMPACT_ATOMS: atom_id res chain seq x y z
N MET A 1 14.25 21.85 -26.05
CA MET A 1 13.36 23.01 -25.79
C MET A 1 13.71 23.56 -24.41
N ARG A 2 13.99 24.87 -24.29
CA ARG A 2 14.55 25.50 -23.08
C ARG A 2 13.69 25.19 -21.84
N ALA A 3 14.32 24.74 -20.76
CA ALA A 3 13.69 24.31 -19.49
C ALA A 3 12.65 25.29 -18.94
N SER A 4 12.76 26.57 -19.28
CA SER A 4 11.80 27.63 -18.97
C SER A 4 10.39 27.36 -19.51
N LYS A 5 10.26 26.71 -20.67
CA LYS A 5 8.95 26.39 -21.28
C LYS A 5 8.25 25.23 -20.57
N PHE A 6 9.02 24.26 -20.07
CA PHE A 6 8.49 23.13 -19.32
C PHE A 6 7.84 23.58 -18.01
N TRP A 7 8.51 24.48 -17.28
CA TRP A 7 7.97 25.05 -16.05
C TRP A 7 6.70 25.89 -16.27
N LEU A 8 6.63 26.64 -17.37
CA LEU A 8 5.42 27.41 -17.72
C LEU A 8 4.23 26.50 -18.06
N ILE A 9 4.46 25.42 -18.80
CA ILE A 9 3.40 24.46 -19.15
C ILE A 9 2.91 23.72 -17.89
N LEU A 10 3.83 23.31 -17.02
CA LEU A 10 3.49 22.63 -15.77
C LEU A 10 2.65 23.53 -14.84
N ALA A 11 3.06 24.79 -14.67
CA ALA A 11 2.32 25.76 -13.86
C ALA A 11 0.90 26.00 -14.42
N PHE A 12 0.77 26.11 -15.74
CA PHE A 12 -0.53 26.28 -16.40
C PHE A 12 -1.46 25.07 -16.20
N CYS A 13 -0.95 23.84 -16.36
CA CYS A 13 -1.72 22.62 -16.11
C CYS A 13 -2.20 22.51 -14.67
N CYS A 14 -1.32 22.79 -13.69
CA CYS A 14 -1.71 22.79 -12.27
C CYS A 14 -2.82 23.80 -11.96
N ALA A 15 -2.75 25.00 -12.55
CA ALA A 15 -3.77 26.03 -12.35
C ALA A 15 -5.15 25.58 -12.88
N LEU A 16 -5.20 24.88 -14.02
CA LEU A 16 -6.45 24.36 -14.59
C LEU A 16 -7.09 23.28 -13.70
N VAL A 17 -6.29 22.39 -13.12
CA VAL A 17 -6.78 21.34 -12.22
C VAL A 17 -7.39 21.94 -10.96
N ILE A 18 -6.75 22.96 -10.39
CA ILE A 18 -7.28 23.65 -9.20
C ILE A 18 -8.56 24.42 -9.53
N ALA A 19 -8.65 25.08 -10.68
CA ALA A 19 -9.86 25.78 -11.11
C ALA A 19 -11.06 24.81 -11.31
N ALA A 20 -10.81 23.61 -11.84
CA ALA A 20 -11.84 22.60 -12.06
C ALA A 20 -12.40 22.01 -10.77
N THR A 21 -11.56 21.80 -9.74
CA THR A 21 -11.98 21.17 -8.48
C THR A 21 -12.79 22.12 -7.59
N VAL A 22 -12.49 23.42 -7.60
CA VAL A 22 -13.24 24.40 -6.80
C VAL A 22 -14.66 24.64 -7.36
N GLY A 23 -14.89 24.41 -8.66
CA GLY A 23 -16.21 24.55 -9.29
C GLY A 23 -17.22 23.45 -8.93
N GLY A 24 -16.77 22.27 -8.48
CA GLY A 24 -17.64 21.11 -8.22
C GLY A 24 -18.37 21.13 -6.87
N ALA A 25 -17.85 21.85 -5.87
CA ALA A 25 -18.33 21.73 -4.49
C ALA A 25 -19.64 22.50 -4.20
N VAL A 26 -20.01 23.49 -5.00
CA VAL A 26 -21.19 24.35 -4.74
C VAL A 26 -22.44 24.00 -5.59
N GLY A 27 -22.30 23.17 -6.63
CA GLY A 27 -23.40 22.85 -7.55
C GLY A 27 -24.30 21.67 -7.14
N GLY A 28 -23.87 20.82 -6.21
CA GLY A 28 -24.57 19.58 -5.87
C GLY A 28 -25.77 19.74 -4.93
N SER A 29 -25.85 20.84 -4.17
CA SER A 29 -26.80 20.98 -3.05
C SER A 29 -28.22 21.38 -3.45
N LEU A 30 -28.45 21.75 -4.71
CA LEU A 30 -29.75 22.22 -5.19
C LEU A 30 -30.56 21.15 -5.95
N ALA A 31 -29.93 20.03 -6.33
CA ALA A 31 -30.57 18.99 -7.14
C ALA A 31 -31.36 17.94 -6.31
N ALA A 32 -31.23 17.92 -4.98
CA ALA A 32 -31.83 16.88 -4.13
C ALA A 32 -33.24 17.19 -3.60
N ARG A 33 -33.92 18.22 -4.11
CA ARG A 33 -35.24 18.63 -3.60
C ARG A 33 -36.29 18.69 -4.70
N LYS A 34 -36.63 17.53 -5.25
CA LYS A 34 -37.93 17.37 -5.89
C LYS A 34 -38.47 15.97 -5.63
N ASP A 35 -39.72 15.97 -5.16
CA ASP A 35 -40.60 14.83 -4.90
C ASP A 35 -40.41 14.06 -3.59
N ARG A 36 -41.09 14.55 -2.55
CA ARG A 36 -42.27 13.85 -1.98
C ARG A 36 -42.96 14.74 -0.95
N GLY A 37 -44.17 15.16 -1.29
CA GLY A 37 -45.05 15.89 -0.40
C GLY A 37 -45.87 14.97 0.53
N SER A 38 -46.44 15.62 1.57
CA SER A 38 -47.52 15.18 2.48
C SER A 38 -47.09 14.14 3.55
N SER A 39 -47.25 14.32 4.87
CA SER A 39 -48.06 15.26 5.69
C SER A 39 -47.55 15.35 7.15
N SER A 40 -47.76 16.53 7.74
CA SER A 40 -48.01 16.94 9.15
C SER A 40 -47.53 16.16 10.39
N GLU A 41 -46.88 16.95 11.29
CA GLU A 41 -47.13 17.13 12.75
C GLU A 41 -46.98 15.94 13.71
N SER A 42 -46.52 16.03 14.95
CA SER A 42 -46.01 17.10 15.83
C SER A 42 -45.47 16.43 17.11
N ALA A 43 -44.65 17.17 17.87
CA ALA A 43 -44.36 17.02 19.32
C ALA A 43 -43.53 15.78 19.76
N ALA A 44 -42.71 15.81 20.81
CA ALA A 44 -42.08 16.84 21.63
C ALA A 44 -41.08 16.12 22.56
N ASN A 45 -40.21 16.92 23.18
CA ASN A 45 -39.67 16.74 24.53
C ASN A 45 -38.35 15.95 24.74
N SER A 46 -37.31 16.76 24.99
CA SER A 46 -36.44 16.74 26.18
C SER A 46 -35.28 15.76 26.28
N SER A 47 -34.07 16.34 26.33
CA SER A 47 -33.11 16.30 27.47
C SER A 47 -31.81 16.99 27.02
N SER A 48 -31.52 18.24 27.38
CA SER A 48 -30.73 18.69 28.56
C SER A 48 -29.36 18.01 28.69
N ALA A 49 -28.21 18.67 28.88
CA ALA A 49 -27.90 20.07 29.12
C ALA A 49 -26.41 20.37 28.81
N THR A 50 -26.22 21.50 28.14
CA THR A 50 -25.22 22.57 28.27
C THR A 50 -23.90 22.30 29.02
N ALA A 51 -22.80 22.44 28.27
CA ALA A 51 -21.46 22.80 28.76
C ALA A 51 -21.24 24.31 28.57
N GLU A 52 -20.59 24.97 29.53
CA GLU A 52 -19.58 26.04 29.37
C GLU A 52 -19.44 26.87 30.66
N GLY A 53 -18.19 27.18 31.03
CA GLY A 53 -17.87 28.10 32.12
C GLY A 53 -16.37 28.11 32.43
N ALA A 54 -15.69 29.17 31.99
CA ALA A 54 -14.25 29.33 31.94
C ALA A 54 -13.57 29.81 33.25
N SER A 55 -12.24 29.64 33.26
CA SER A 55 -11.19 30.43 33.94
C SER A 55 -11.09 30.47 35.47
N THR A 56 -9.94 30.03 36.00
CA THR A 56 -8.85 30.90 36.55
C THR A 56 -7.76 30.06 37.24
N THR A 57 -6.49 30.38 36.96
CA THR A 57 -5.26 29.94 37.65
C THR A 57 -5.13 30.56 39.04
N PRO A 58 -4.47 29.91 40.03
CA PRO A 58 -3.04 30.18 40.26
C PRO A 58 -2.16 29.01 40.81
N SER A 59 -0.88 29.09 40.44
CA SER A 59 0.37 28.80 41.18
C SER A 59 0.39 27.78 42.35
N ALA A 60 1.20 26.71 42.19
CA ALA A 60 1.86 26.03 43.31
C ALA A 60 3.21 25.40 42.89
N SER A 61 4.23 25.61 43.72
CA SER A 61 5.65 25.24 43.57
C SER A 61 5.90 23.72 43.60
N PRO A 62 6.92 23.18 42.91
CA PRO A 62 7.32 21.78 43.04
C PRO A 62 8.25 21.56 44.25
N SER A 63 7.84 20.72 45.20
CA SER A 63 8.71 20.19 46.26
C SER A 63 9.29 18.84 45.82
N THR A 64 10.60 18.79 45.63
CA THR A 64 11.38 17.59 45.34
C THR A 64 11.41 16.66 46.55
N THR A 65 10.81 15.47 46.44
CA THR A 65 11.02 14.37 47.39
C THR A 65 11.65 13.20 46.65
N SER A 66 12.94 13.00 46.90
CA SER A 66 13.71 11.87 46.36
C SER A 66 13.33 10.59 47.10
N THR A 67 12.55 9.72 46.47
CA THR A 67 12.31 8.35 46.96
C THR A 67 13.29 7.42 46.25
N SER A 68 14.29 6.94 46.98
CA SER A 68 15.22 5.90 46.51
C SER A 68 14.47 4.59 46.30
N SER A 69 14.06 4.31 45.05
CA SER A 69 13.50 3.02 44.67
C SER A 69 14.63 2.00 44.53
N THR A 70 14.68 1.04 45.46
CA THR A 70 15.50 -0.16 45.38
C THR A 70 15.07 -0.97 44.16
N SER A 71 15.86 -0.92 43.08
CA SER A 71 15.63 -1.70 41.87
C SER A 71 15.95 -3.17 42.15
N THR A 72 14.93 -3.98 42.40
CA THR A 72 15.02 -5.44 42.36
C THR A 72 15.11 -5.84 40.88
N SER A 73 16.30 -6.28 40.46
CA SER A 73 16.54 -6.76 39.10
C SER A 73 15.85 -8.11 38.89
N THR A 74 14.59 -8.08 38.47
CA THR A 74 13.90 -9.26 37.94
C THR A 74 14.53 -9.60 36.60
N SER A 75 15.34 -10.67 36.53
CA SER A 75 15.89 -11.16 35.29
C SER A 75 14.78 -11.76 34.42
N PHE A 76 14.33 -11.01 33.43
CA PHE A 76 13.46 -11.53 32.38
C PHE A 76 14.24 -12.57 31.56
N PRO A 77 13.63 -13.70 31.17
CA PRO A 77 14.27 -14.64 30.26
C PRO A 77 14.60 -13.91 28.96
N THR A 78 15.87 -13.96 28.56
CA THR A 78 16.34 -13.43 27.29
C THR A 78 15.57 -14.14 26.17
N ALA A 79 14.73 -13.41 25.44
CA ALA A 79 14.06 -13.93 24.25
C ALA A 79 15.14 -14.42 23.29
N SER A 80 15.15 -15.73 23.00
CA SER A 80 16.00 -16.29 21.96
C SER A 80 15.66 -15.60 20.64
N PRO A 81 16.64 -15.17 19.83
CA PRO A 81 16.35 -14.50 18.57
C PRO A 81 15.53 -15.45 17.67
N THR A 82 14.30 -15.04 17.36
CA THR A 82 13.50 -15.70 16.31
C THR A 82 14.30 -15.62 15.02
N THR A 83 14.87 -16.74 14.61
CA THR A 83 15.62 -16.83 13.36
C THR A 83 14.59 -16.82 12.23
N PHE A 84 14.51 -15.71 11.50
CA PHE A 84 13.73 -15.67 10.27
C PHE A 84 14.38 -16.58 9.22
N PRO A 85 13.59 -17.35 8.45
CA PRO A 85 14.13 -18.20 7.41
C PRO A 85 14.87 -17.34 6.37
N ALA A 86 15.95 -17.89 5.81
CA ALA A 86 16.62 -17.24 4.69
C ALA A 86 15.72 -17.25 3.44
N PRO A 87 15.80 -16.25 2.56
CA PRO A 87 15.11 -16.28 1.28
C PRO A 87 15.53 -17.50 0.47
N SER A 88 14.56 -18.25 -0.06
CA SER A 88 14.80 -19.44 -0.88
C SER A 88 15.32 -19.06 -2.26
N LYS A 89 16.26 -19.85 -2.76
CA LYS A 89 16.80 -19.81 -4.13
C LYS A 89 16.08 -20.76 -5.09
N ASP A 90 15.09 -21.50 -4.61
CA ASP A 90 14.42 -22.52 -5.39
C ASP A 90 13.59 -21.84 -6.48
N CYS A 91 13.86 -22.20 -7.73
CA CYS A 91 13.15 -21.68 -8.89
C CYS A 91 13.05 -22.77 -9.95
N GLN A 92 11.82 -23.05 -10.41
CA GLN A 92 11.55 -24.03 -11.46
C GLN A 92 11.34 -23.34 -12.81
N ASN A 93 12.38 -23.30 -13.64
CA ASN A 93 12.39 -22.55 -14.89
C ASN A 93 11.34 -23.06 -15.88
N GLY A 94 10.61 -22.15 -16.52
CA GLY A 94 9.56 -22.44 -17.50
C GLY A 94 8.25 -22.97 -16.91
N THR A 95 8.14 -23.13 -15.59
CA THR A 95 6.89 -23.59 -14.96
C THR A 95 5.90 -22.44 -14.78
N THR A 96 4.61 -22.78 -14.78
CA THR A 96 3.55 -21.81 -14.46
C THR A 96 3.25 -21.84 -12.97
N TYR A 97 3.15 -20.66 -12.36
CA TYR A 97 2.55 -20.43 -11.07
C TYR A 97 1.14 -19.88 -11.24
N ASN A 98 0.19 -20.49 -10.54
CA ASN A 98 -1.16 -19.97 -10.41
C ASN A 98 -1.26 -19.31 -9.05
N SER A 99 -1.55 -18.01 -9.03
CA SER A 99 -1.67 -17.29 -7.77
C SER A 99 -2.86 -17.81 -6.94
N LEU A 100 -2.74 -17.71 -5.62
CA LEU A 100 -3.79 -18.00 -4.65
C LEU A 100 -5.05 -17.16 -4.91
N PHE A 101 -4.94 -15.97 -5.51
CA PHE A 101 -6.10 -15.18 -5.92
C PHE A 101 -7.00 -15.87 -6.96
N LEU A 102 -6.53 -16.95 -7.61
CA LEU A 102 -7.36 -17.81 -8.49
C LEU A 102 -8.26 -18.79 -7.73
N THR A 103 -7.94 -19.13 -6.48
CA THR A 103 -8.71 -20.14 -5.72
C THR A 103 -10.10 -19.63 -5.32
N GLY A 104 -10.29 -18.31 -5.36
CA GLY A 104 -11.56 -17.66 -5.02
C GLY A 104 -11.72 -17.38 -3.52
N GLU A 105 -10.74 -17.75 -2.68
CA GLU A 105 -10.79 -17.47 -1.22
C GLU A 105 -10.82 -15.97 -0.92
N ASN A 106 -10.16 -15.16 -1.75
CA ASN A 106 -10.14 -13.71 -1.65
C ASN A 106 -11.27 -13.02 -2.44
N GLY A 107 -12.24 -13.79 -2.94
CA GLY A 107 -13.31 -13.33 -3.83
C GLY A 107 -13.15 -13.81 -5.26
N SER A 108 -14.18 -13.60 -6.09
CA SER A 108 -14.14 -14.00 -7.50
C SER A 108 -13.05 -13.22 -8.23
N PRO A 109 -12.12 -13.90 -8.96
CA PRO A 109 -11.07 -13.21 -9.71
C PRO A 109 -11.68 -12.29 -10.77
N PRO A 110 -11.33 -11.00 -10.79
CA PRO A 110 -11.86 -10.08 -11.78
C PRO A 110 -11.49 -10.53 -13.21
N PRO A 111 -12.41 -10.35 -14.18
CA PRO A 111 -12.12 -10.66 -15.57
C PRO A 111 -10.97 -9.78 -16.04
N GLY A 112 -9.86 -10.42 -16.40
CA GLY A 112 -8.71 -9.69 -16.88
C GLY A 112 -7.75 -9.20 -15.80
N ALA A 113 -7.77 -9.68 -14.56
CA ALA A 113 -6.71 -9.40 -13.58
C ALA A 113 -5.36 -10.05 -13.96
N GLY A 114 -5.37 -11.22 -14.62
CA GLY A 114 -4.12 -11.91 -14.97
C GLY A 114 -3.39 -12.41 -13.72
N LEU A 115 -3.59 -13.68 -13.40
CA LEU A 115 -3.15 -14.28 -12.13
C LEU A 115 -2.26 -15.52 -12.34
N LYS A 116 -1.80 -15.72 -13.58
CA LYS A 116 -0.96 -16.85 -13.99
C LYS A 116 0.37 -16.31 -14.48
N PHE A 117 1.46 -16.84 -13.94
CA PHE A 117 2.80 -16.32 -14.19
C PHE A 117 3.72 -17.46 -14.59
N THR A 118 4.61 -17.21 -15.55
CA THR A 118 5.68 -18.13 -15.93
C THR A 118 6.94 -17.78 -15.15
N ARG A 119 7.54 -18.76 -14.50
CA ARG A 119 8.81 -18.59 -13.77
C ARG A 119 9.98 -18.68 -14.74
N LEU A 120 10.87 -17.71 -14.67
CA LEU A 120 12.11 -17.65 -15.42
C LEU A 120 13.25 -17.53 -14.41
N CYS A 121 14.10 -18.55 -14.34
CA CYS A 121 15.18 -18.59 -13.37
C CYS A 121 16.47 -18.10 -13.98
N GLY A 122 17.27 -17.38 -13.21
CA GLY A 122 18.56 -16.91 -13.68
C GLY A 122 18.44 -15.85 -14.77
N GLN A 123 17.37 -15.05 -14.80
CA GLN A 123 17.17 -14.03 -15.82
C GLN A 123 17.31 -12.62 -15.27
N ASN A 124 18.07 -11.80 -16.00
CA ASN A 124 18.10 -10.38 -15.74
C ASN A 124 16.90 -9.70 -16.41
N ALA A 125 16.44 -8.62 -15.78
CA ALA A 125 15.29 -7.88 -16.25
C ALA A 125 15.45 -6.40 -15.93
N ASP A 126 15.29 -5.58 -16.97
CA ASP A 126 15.07 -4.15 -16.82
C ASP A 126 13.58 -3.92 -16.64
N ILE A 127 13.22 -3.31 -15.52
CA ILE A 127 11.83 -3.21 -15.08
C ILE A 127 11.42 -1.77 -14.80
N ASN A 128 10.16 -1.47 -15.09
CA ASN A 128 9.52 -0.28 -14.55
C ASN A 128 8.76 -0.64 -13.26
N ASN A 129 9.45 -0.44 -12.13
CA ASN A 129 8.99 -0.82 -10.80
C ASN A 129 7.72 -0.05 -10.40
N ILE A 130 6.69 -0.79 -10.01
CA ILE A 130 5.41 -0.26 -9.50
C ILE A 130 5.14 -0.67 -8.04
N GLY A 131 5.96 -1.55 -7.47
CA GLY A 131 5.79 -2.03 -6.12
C GLY A 131 6.98 -2.88 -5.68
N SER A 132 7.34 -2.80 -4.41
CA SER A 132 8.52 -3.51 -3.93
C SER A 132 8.38 -3.95 -2.49
N ALA A 133 8.90 -5.13 -2.18
CA ALA A 133 8.82 -5.69 -0.83
C ALA A 133 10.03 -6.57 -0.51
N PHE A 134 10.09 -7.00 0.74
CA PHE A 134 10.93 -8.11 1.17
C PHE A 134 10.08 -9.38 1.28
N VAL A 135 10.47 -10.44 0.59
CA VAL A 135 9.78 -11.74 0.54
C VAL A 135 10.77 -12.89 0.67
N TYR A 136 10.25 -14.11 0.88
CA TYR A 136 11.09 -15.28 1.11
C TYR A 136 11.20 -16.21 -0.10
N SER A 137 10.37 -16.02 -1.12
CA SER A 137 10.39 -16.84 -2.34
C SER A 137 9.97 -16.03 -3.57
N LEU A 138 10.27 -16.56 -4.76
CA LEU A 138 9.75 -16.01 -6.01
C LEU A 138 8.22 -16.06 -6.03
N ASP A 139 7.62 -17.10 -5.47
CA ASP A 139 6.17 -17.28 -5.45
C ASP A 139 5.50 -16.18 -4.61
N ASP A 140 6.05 -15.87 -3.43
CA ASP A 140 5.59 -14.72 -2.63
C ASP A 140 5.74 -13.39 -3.38
N CYS A 141 6.81 -13.25 -4.18
CA CYS A 141 7.00 -12.07 -5.01
C CYS A 141 5.89 -11.98 -6.09
N ILE A 142 5.55 -13.11 -6.71
CA ILE A 142 4.45 -13.19 -7.69
C ILE A 142 3.11 -12.86 -7.03
N GLU A 143 2.86 -13.31 -5.79
CA GLU A 143 1.62 -13.00 -5.08
C GLU A 143 1.44 -11.50 -4.84
N ILE A 144 2.52 -10.74 -4.65
CA ILE A 144 2.43 -9.27 -4.57
C ILE A 144 1.91 -8.70 -5.89
N CYS A 145 2.44 -9.16 -7.02
CA CYS A 145 2.01 -8.73 -8.34
C CYS A 145 0.58 -9.14 -8.66
N ALA A 146 0.19 -10.36 -8.30
CA ALA A 146 -1.17 -10.86 -8.42
C ALA A 146 -2.14 -10.03 -7.58
N GLY A 147 -1.77 -9.66 -6.35
CA GLY A 147 -2.56 -8.77 -5.50
C GLY A 147 -2.72 -7.37 -6.09
N ILE A 148 -1.65 -6.79 -6.66
CA ILE A 148 -1.70 -5.51 -7.36
C ILE A 148 -2.71 -5.55 -8.50
N ASN A 149 -2.86 -6.68 -9.20
CA ASN A 149 -3.84 -6.82 -10.26
C ASN A 149 -5.26 -7.13 -9.75
N PHE A 150 -5.36 -7.95 -8.71
CA PHE A 150 -6.64 -8.48 -8.21
C PHE A 150 -7.54 -7.39 -7.64
N TRP A 151 -7.02 -6.55 -6.74
CA TRP A 151 -7.85 -5.55 -6.04
C TRP A 151 -8.45 -4.46 -6.95
N PRO A 152 -7.70 -3.84 -7.86
CA PRO A 152 -8.27 -2.92 -8.84
C PRO A 152 -8.99 -3.62 -9.99
N GLY A 153 -8.75 -4.92 -10.20
CA GLY A 153 -9.30 -5.69 -11.31
C GLY A 153 -8.67 -5.32 -12.67
N ASP A 154 -7.41 -4.89 -12.68
CA ASP A 154 -6.67 -4.54 -13.89
C ASP A 154 -5.31 -5.26 -13.99
N ARG A 155 -4.72 -5.29 -15.20
CA ARG A 155 -3.42 -5.93 -15.48
C ARG A 155 -2.29 -4.91 -15.47
N ARG A 156 -2.02 -4.32 -14.32
CA ARG A 156 -0.94 -3.33 -14.19
C ARG A 156 0.40 -3.96 -13.90
N CYS A 157 0.41 -5.08 -13.19
CA CYS A 157 1.61 -5.83 -12.90
C CYS A 157 1.73 -6.98 -13.90
N THR A 158 2.74 -6.90 -14.78
CA THR A 158 3.00 -7.89 -15.83
C THR A 158 4.19 -8.77 -15.48
N SER A 159 4.97 -8.41 -14.46
CA SER A 159 6.12 -9.20 -14.07
C SER A 159 6.61 -8.88 -12.66
N VAL A 160 7.49 -9.75 -12.18
CA VAL A 160 8.24 -9.54 -10.95
C VAL A 160 9.69 -9.94 -11.13
N VAL A 161 10.58 -9.29 -10.37
CA VAL A 161 11.99 -9.67 -10.23
C VAL A 161 12.25 -9.97 -8.77
N TYR A 162 12.79 -11.15 -8.50
CA TYR A 162 13.12 -11.63 -7.17
C TYR A 162 14.62 -11.93 -7.09
N ARG A 163 15.26 -11.42 -6.04
CA ARG A 163 16.70 -11.60 -5.79
C ARG A 163 16.92 -12.22 -4.40
N PRO A 164 17.09 -13.54 -4.28
CA PRO A 164 17.21 -14.20 -2.97
C PRO A 164 18.47 -13.79 -2.18
N GLU A 165 19.55 -13.39 -2.86
CA GLU A 165 20.84 -13.08 -2.23
C GLU A 165 21.43 -11.71 -2.61
N GLY A 166 22.40 -11.26 -1.82
CA GLY A 166 23.17 -10.05 -2.09
C GLY A 166 22.53 -8.77 -1.56
N LYS A 167 22.56 -7.69 -2.35
CA LYS A 167 22.14 -6.33 -1.95
C LYS A 167 20.62 -6.13 -1.79
N GLY A 168 19.84 -7.21 -1.77
CA GLY A 168 18.38 -7.21 -1.68
C GLY A 168 17.81 -6.81 -0.31
N LYS A 169 18.51 -6.01 0.49
CA LYS A 169 17.96 -5.44 1.73
C LYS A 169 17.95 -3.91 1.60
N PRO A 170 16.82 -3.25 1.91
CA PRO A 170 15.60 -3.76 2.56
C PRO A 170 14.58 -4.43 1.62
N VAL A 171 14.88 -4.54 0.32
CA VAL A 171 13.94 -5.01 -0.71
C VAL A 171 14.60 -6.06 -1.60
N ASN A 172 13.94 -7.19 -1.80
CA ASN A 172 14.42 -8.26 -2.67
C ASN A 172 13.39 -8.71 -3.73
N CYS A 173 12.22 -8.07 -3.76
CA CYS A 173 11.17 -8.30 -4.74
C CYS A 173 10.71 -6.97 -5.33
N TRP A 174 10.60 -6.93 -6.66
CA TRP A 174 10.11 -5.78 -7.41
C TRP A 174 9.04 -6.23 -8.40
N ALA A 175 7.83 -5.70 -8.26
CA ALA A 175 6.72 -5.83 -9.19
C ALA A 175 6.80 -4.74 -10.26
N ALA A 176 6.48 -5.08 -11.51
CA ALA A 176 6.63 -4.18 -12.64
C ALA A 176 5.49 -4.27 -13.64
N ASN A 177 5.22 -3.18 -14.34
CA ASN A 177 4.22 -3.12 -15.42
C ASN A 177 4.80 -3.43 -16.80
N GLU A 178 6.11 -3.29 -16.96
CA GLU A 178 6.85 -3.57 -18.19
C GLU A 178 8.16 -4.25 -17.82
N THR A 179 8.63 -5.15 -18.67
CA THR A 179 9.88 -5.86 -18.47
C THR A 179 10.57 -6.17 -19.77
N LEU A 180 11.85 -5.85 -19.81
CA LEU A 180 12.76 -6.24 -20.87
C LEU A 180 13.76 -7.23 -20.28
N LEU A 181 13.73 -8.48 -20.76
CA LEU A 181 14.69 -9.48 -20.34
C LEU A 181 16.06 -9.16 -20.95
N SER A 182 17.09 -9.01 -20.12
CA SER A 182 18.43 -8.56 -20.54
C SER A 182 19.52 -9.58 -20.19
N GLY A 183 19.42 -10.77 -20.80
CA GLY A 183 20.40 -11.85 -20.66
C GLY A 183 20.25 -12.70 -19.40
N GLU A 184 21.20 -13.62 -19.20
CA GLU A 184 21.25 -14.49 -18.01
C GLU A 184 21.88 -13.75 -16.82
N ALA A 185 21.25 -13.85 -15.65
CA ALA A 185 21.76 -13.46 -14.35
C ALA A 185 21.35 -14.49 -13.30
N SER A 186 22.28 -15.37 -12.93
CA SER A 186 22.06 -16.54 -12.05
C SER A 186 21.51 -16.21 -10.64
N GLU A 187 21.58 -14.95 -10.23
CA GLU A 187 21.09 -14.45 -8.93
C GLU A 187 19.68 -13.86 -8.97
N LEU A 188 19.07 -13.77 -10.16
CA LEU A 188 17.77 -13.16 -10.38
C LEU A 188 16.76 -14.18 -10.91
N HIS A 189 15.55 -14.12 -10.36
CA HIS A 189 14.43 -14.90 -10.84
C HIS A 189 13.32 -13.94 -11.26
N VAL A 190 12.65 -14.23 -12.37
CA VAL A 190 11.60 -13.39 -12.94
C VAL A 190 10.32 -14.19 -13.00
N GLY A 191 9.20 -13.59 -12.57
CA GLY A 191 7.87 -14.10 -12.86
C GLY A 191 7.25 -13.24 -13.96
N LEU A 192 6.78 -13.83 -15.05
CA LEU A 192 6.20 -13.08 -16.18
C LEU A 192 4.74 -13.49 -16.39
N LEU A 193 3.84 -12.52 -16.41
CA LEU A 193 2.41 -12.74 -16.56
C LEU A 193 2.08 -13.41 -17.92
N GLN A 194 1.16 -14.38 -17.90
CA GLN A 194 0.62 -15.06 -19.09
C GLN A 194 -0.58 -14.33 -19.72
#